data_AF-A0A3L7PMI4-F1
#
_entry.id   AF-A0A3L7PMI4-F1
#
_cell.length_a   1.000
_cell.length_b   1.000
_cell.length_c   1.000
_cell.angle_alpha   90.00
_cell.angle_beta   90.00
_cell.angle_gamma   90.00
#
_symmetry.space_group_name_H-M   'P 1'
#
loop_
_entity.id
_entity.type
_entity.pdbx_description
1 polymer ?
#
loop_
_entity_poly.entity_id
_entity_poly.type
_entity_poly.pdbx_seq_one_letter_code
_entity_poly.pdbx_strand_id
1 'polypeptide(L)'
;MRAGQGLLFLVMALLVIGTVMVNSASLTSTNGVGVSLNDLLLGRNTWFALAAAAALWLGTRVSVERVFSLRGLASPIPWIVLVMFLGLVLVHVPGIGREVNGARRWITIGPIGLQPSELVKWGMPVVIAWHCCRRAGGLGFFWKGFIPPLLFVSAFAGLVALQDLGTAVLIEVVAIAMLIAAGARFWHALLLLPAACAAVGALIITSPYRVNRILAYMDPFADAQGKGYHIIQSMAAITGGGLPGRGLGNGVQKFGYLPEATTDFIYAIVCEELGIGGAIGVLA
;
A
#
# COMPACT_ATOMS: atom_id res chain seq x y z
N MET A 1 7.14 16.83 23.73
CA MET A 1 6.48 16.90 22.40
C MET A 1 5.03 16.49 22.56
N ARG A 2 4.08 17.16 21.92
CA ARG A 2 2.69 16.66 21.87
C ARG A 2 2.65 15.39 21.03
N ALA A 3 1.74 14.45 21.32
CA ALA A 3 1.65 13.17 20.59
C ALA A 3 1.59 13.36 19.06
N GLY A 4 0.83 14.34 18.58
CA GLY A 4 0.75 14.66 17.15
C GLY A 4 2.06 15.18 16.54
N GLN A 5 2.91 15.85 17.32
CA GLN A 5 4.22 16.30 16.84
C GLN A 5 5.21 15.13 16.74
N GLY A 6 5.12 14.15 17.66
CA GLY A 6 5.91 12.93 17.60
C GLY A 6 5.55 12.09 16.37
N LEU A 7 4.27 11.88 16.11
CA LEU A 7 3.82 11.15 14.92
C LEU A 7 4.26 11.83 13.62
N LEU A 8 4.10 13.16 13.52
CA LEU A 8 4.54 13.90 12.33
C LEU A 8 6.05 13.76 12.11
N PHE A 9 6.85 13.84 13.17
CA PHE A 9 8.29 13.64 13.08
C PHE A 9 8.63 12.25 12.54
N LEU A 10 8.01 11.19 13.08
CA LEU A 10 8.23 9.82 12.61
C LEU A 10 7.84 9.63 11.14
N VAL A 11 6.68 10.15 10.73
CA VAL A 11 6.23 10.09 9.33
C VAL A 11 7.21 10.80 8.40
N MET A 12 7.69 11.98 8.78
CA MET A 12 8.66 12.73 7.96
C MET A 12 10.03 12.05 7.94
N ALA A 13 10.48 11.47 9.05
CA ALA A 13 11.73 10.72 9.12
C ALA A 13 11.70 9.49 8.20
N LEU A 14 10.63 8.69 8.28
CA LEU A 14 10.43 7.53 7.41
C LEU A 14 10.31 7.93 5.93
N LEU A 15 9.64 9.05 5.63
CA LEU A 15 9.54 9.55 4.25
C LEU A 15 10.92 9.92 3.70
N VAL A 16 11.76 10.58 4.50
CA VAL A 16 13.13 10.94 4.10
C VAL A 16 13.98 9.68 3.88
N ILE A 17 13.99 8.77 4.84
CA ILE A 17 14.75 7.50 4.75
C ILE A 17 14.29 6.71 3.53
N GLY A 18 12.98 6.54 3.35
CA GLY A 18 12.42 5.82 2.21
C GLY A 18 12.79 6.47 0.88
N THR A 19 12.72 7.80 0.78
CA THR A 19 13.07 8.52 -0.46
C THR A 19 14.55 8.33 -0.82
N VAL A 20 15.44 8.49 0.15
CA VAL A 20 16.89 8.31 -0.04
C VAL A 20 17.19 6.88 -0.48
N MET A 21 16.58 5.89 0.18
CA MET A 21 16.83 4.48 -0.11
C MET A 21 16.27 4.05 -1.48
N VAL A 22 15.08 4.52 -1.86
CA VAL A 22 14.53 4.23 -3.19
C VAL A 22 15.35 4.91 -4.28
N ASN A 23 15.81 6.15 -4.07
CA ASN A 23 16.73 6.79 -5.00
C ASN A 23 18.05 6.01 -5.09
N SER A 24 18.63 5.56 -3.97
CA SER A 24 19.83 4.71 -3.94
C SER A 24 19.64 3.39 -4.69
N ALA A 25 18.50 2.72 -4.49
CA ALA A 25 18.15 1.48 -5.17
C ALA A 25 17.88 1.68 -6.67
N SER A 26 17.46 2.88 -7.07
CA SER A 26 17.20 3.24 -8.47
C SER A 26 18.48 3.60 -9.24
N LEU A 27 19.63 3.70 -8.57
CA LEU A 27 20.90 3.96 -9.23
C LEU A 27 21.34 2.73 -10.00
N THR A 28 21.21 2.78 -11.33
CA THR A 28 21.92 1.87 -12.23
C THR A 28 23.39 2.28 -12.29
N SER A 29 24.32 1.33 -12.15
CA SER A 29 25.76 1.55 -12.36
C SER A 29 26.01 1.85 -13.82
N THR A 30 25.77 3.10 -14.21
CA THR A 30 26.11 3.58 -15.55
C THR A 30 27.49 4.24 -15.43
N ASN A 31 28.51 3.51 -15.87
CA ASN A 31 29.86 4.01 -16.18
C ASN A 31 30.80 4.38 -15.02
N GLY A 32 30.76 3.67 -13.88
CA GLY A 32 31.81 3.80 -12.84
C GLY A 32 31.95 5.21 -12.23
N VAL A 33 30.97 6.09 -12.47
CA VAL A 33 30.86 7.40 -11.83
C VAL A 33 30.30 7.15 -10.43
N GLY A 34 31.04 7.61 -9.41
CA GLY A 34 30.62 7.48 -8.02
C GLY A 34 29.23 8.06 -7.78
N VAL A 35 28.53 7.52 -6.79
CA VAL A 35 27.19 7.99 -6.39
C VAL A 35 27.25 9.47 -6.02
N SER A 36 26.62 10.32 -6.82
CA SER A 36 26.51 11.74 -6.51
C SER A 36 25.42 11.97 -5.46
N LEU A 37 25.69 12.88 -4.52
CA LEU A 37 24.66 13.37 -3.59
C LEU A 37 23.45 13.94 -4.32
N ASN A 38 23.66 14.48 -5.53
CA ASN A 38 22.58 15.00 -6.35
C ASN A 38 21.62 13.88 -6.81
N ASP A 39 22.14 12.73 -7.20
CA ASP A 39 21.32 11.61 -7.69
C ASP A 39 20.53 10.95 -6.53
N LEU A 40 21.11 10.96 -5.32
CA LEU A 40 20.44 10.48 -4.11
C LEU A 40 19.32 11.43 -3.64
N LEU A 41 19.50 12.74 -3.79
CA LEU A 41 18.61 13.74 -3.21
C LEU A 41 17.60 14.35 -4.19
N LEU A 42 17.92 14.46 -5.48
CA LEU A 42 17.09 15.15 -6.49
C LEU A 42 16.47 14.20 -7.53
N GLY A 43 16.34 12.92 -7.19
CA GLY A 43 15.63 11.93 -8.00
C GLY A 43 14.13 12.21 -8.14
N ARG A 44 13.48 11.52 -9.10
CA ARG A 44 12.02 11.60 -9.34
C ARG A 44 11.21 11.34 -8.06
N ASN A 45 11.64 10.43 -7.21
CA ASN A 45 10.92 10.08 -5.99
C ASN A 45 10.96 11.19 -4.95
N THR A 46 11.98 12.05 -4.98
CA THR A 46 12.04 13.24 -4.13
C THR A 46 10.90 14.20 -4.47
N TRP A 47 10.59 14.41 -5.75
CA TRP A 47 9.47 15.27 -6.15
C TRP A 47 8.13 14.71 -5.68
N PHE A 48 7.93 13.39 -5.75
CA PHE A 48 6.74 12.75 -5.18
C PHE A 48 6.69 12.86 -3.65
N ALA A 49 7.82 12.70 -2.96
CA ALA A 49 7.89 12.87 -1.51
C ALA A 49 7.57 14.33 -1.09
N LEU A 50 8.06 15.32 -1.83
CA LEU A 50 7.73 16.73 -1.60
C LEU A 50 6.24 17.00 -1.85
N ALA A 51 5.68 16.46 -2.92
CA ALA A 51 4.24 16.56 -3.20
C ALA A 51 3.41 15.90 -2.09
N ALA A 52 3.83 14.73 -1.59
CA ALA A 52 3.19 14.05 -0.47
C ALA A 52 3.28 14.86 0.84
N ALA A 53 4.43 15.47 1.13
CA ALA A 53 4.60 16.34 2.30
C ALA A 53 3.73 17.60 2.21
N ALA A 54 3.61 18.20 1.02
CA ALA A 54 2.72 19.32 0.76
C ALA A 54 1.25 18.92 0.93
N ALA A 55 0.85 17.76 0.41
CA ALA A 55 -0.49 17.21 0.58
C ALA A 55 -0.82 16.92 2.06
N LEU A 56 0.14 16.37 2.83
CA LEU A 56 0.01 16.18 4.27
C LEU A 56 -0.20 17.53 4.98
N TRP A 57 0.62 18.53 4.68
CA TRP A 57 0.49 19.87 5.27
C TRP A 57 -0.87 20.50 4.95
N LEU A 58 -1.33 20.44 3.71
CA LEU A 58 -2.67 20.90 3.32
C LEU A 58 -3.76 20.14 4.08
N GLY A 59 -3.61 18.82 4.23
CA GLY A 59 -4.53 17.98 4.99
C GLY A 59 -4.68 18.43 6.44
N THR A 60 -3.60 18.87 7.09
CA THR A 60 -3.67 19.39 8.48
C THR A 60 -4.50 20.68 8.63
N ARG A 61 -4.74 21.40 7.53
CA ARG A 61 -5.56 22.62 7.51
C ARG A 61 -7.05 22.34 7.34
N VAL A 62 -7.42 21.11 6.97
CA VAL A 62 -8.82 20.72 6.77
C VAL A 62 -9.43 20.29 8.10
N SER A 63 -10.47 21.00 8.55
CA SER A 63 -11.16 20.63 9.78
C SER A 63 -12.09 19.44 9.55
N VAL A 64 -11.85 18.37 10.31
CA VAL A 64 -12.66 17.13 10.27
C VAL A 64 -14.13 17.43 10.57
N GLU A 65 -14.39 18.29 11.56
CA GLU A 65 -15.75 18.69 11.94
C GLU A 65 -16.52 19.32 10.78
N ARG A 66 -15.87 20.17 9.98
CA ARG A 66 -16.51 20.84 8.84
C ARG A 66 -16.80 19.83 7.72
N VAL A 67 -15.88 18.91 7.45
CA VAL A 67 -16.07 17.85 6.45
C VAL A 67 -17.27 16.97 6.83
N PHE A 68 -17.42 16.66 8.12
CA PHE A 68 -18.44 15.75 8.62
C PHE A 68 -19.78 16.43 8.88
N SER A 69 -19.84 17.75 9.09
CA SER A 69 -21.10 18.47 9.34
C SER A 69 -21.94 18.71 8.08
N LEU A 70 -21.30 18.84 6.92
CA LEU A 70 -21.97 19.08 5.64
C LEU A 70 -22.87 17.89 5.22
N ARG A 71 -23.98 18.18 4.54
CA ARG A 71 -24.97 17.20 4.09
C ARG A 71 -25.23 17.32 2.59
N GLY A 72 -25.69 16.22 1.97
CA GLY A 72 -26.01 16.18 0.55
C GLY A 72 -24.79 16.42 -0.35
N LEU A 73 -25.00 17.11 -1.47
CA LEU A 73 -23.95 17.43 -2.47
C LEU A 73 -22.88 18.39 -1.95
N ALA A 74 -23.16 19.12 -0.86
CA ALA A 74 -22.17 19.96 -0.20
C ALA A 74 -21.18 19.13 0.64
N SER A 75 -21.50 17.87 0.97
CA SER A 75 -20.53 16.98 1.60
C SER A 75 -19.52 16.49 0.56
N PRO A 76 -18.22 16.43 0.89
CA PRO A 76 -17.21 15.86 -0.02
C PRO A 76 -17.32 14.34 -0.16
N ILE A 77 -18.07 13.65 0.72
CA ILE A 77 -18.11 12.19 0.78
C ILE A 77 -18.72 11.54 -0.48
N PRO A 78 -19.89 11.98 -1.01
CA PRO A 78 -20.41 11.44 -2.27
C PRO A 78 -19.46 11.64 -3.45
N TRP A 79 -18.71 12.74 -3.48
CA TRP A 79 -17.71 13.01 -4.51
C TRP A 79 -16.51 12.08 -4.39
N ILE A 80 -16.03 11.80 -3.18
CA ILE A 80 -14.97 10.80 -2.94
C ILE A 80 -15.42 9.43 -3.46
N VAL A 81 -16.64 9.01 -3.11
CA VAL A 81 -17.22 7.74 -3.58
C VAL A 81 -17.32 7.71 -5.11
N LEU A 82 -17.78 8.79 -5.72
CA LEU A 82 -17.89 8.91 -7.18
C LEU A 82 -16.52 8.80 -7.86
N VAL A 83 -15.51 9.53 -7.39
CA VAL A 83 -14.16 9.50 -7.97
C VAL A 83 -13.52 8.12 -7.78
N MET A 84 -13.70 7.49 -6.62
CA MET A 84 -13.26 6.10 -6.40
C MET A 84 -13.91 5.14 -7.40
N PHE A 85 -15.22 5.22 -7.56
CA PHE A 85 -15.97 4.33 -8.45
C PHE A 85 -15.57 4.54 -9.91
N LEU A 86 -15.54 5.81 -10.36
CA LEU A 86 -15.12 6.15 -11.71
C LEU A 86 -13.68 5.71 -11.98
N GLY A 87 -12.76 5.92 -11.04
CA GLY A 87 -11.38 5.45 -11.18
C GLY A 87 -11.30 3.94 -11.39
N LEU A 88 -12.02 3.17 -10.57
CA LEU A 88 -12.05 1.71 -10.68
C LEU A 88 -12.69 1.21 -11.98
N VAL A 89 -13.67 1.92 -12.53
CA VAL A 89 -14.29 1.54 -13.81
C VAL A 89 -13.41 1.95 -14.99
N LEU A 90 -12.85 3.16 -14.97
CA LEU A 90 -12.06 3.74 -16.06
C LEU A 90 -10.77 2.95 -16.35
N VAL A 91 -10.17 2.32 -15.34
CA VAL A 91 -8.97 1.51 -15.55
C VAL A 91 -9.22 0.24 -16.36
N HIS A 92 -10.48 -0.21 -16.47
CA HIS A 92 -10.85 -1.33 -17.34
C HIS A 92 -11.17 -0.90 -18.78
N VAL A 93 -11.32 0.40 -19.04
CA VAL A 93 -11.61 0.93 -20.37
C VAL A 93 -10.36 0.83 -21.26
N PRO A 94 -10.44 0.14 -22.42
CA PRO A 94 -9.34 0.06 -23.38
C PRO A 94 -8.92 1.47 -23.83
N GLY A 95 -7.62 1.76 -23.83
CA GLY A 95 -7.06 3.07 -24.20
C GLY A 95 -6.84 4.03 -23.03
N ILE A 96 -7.45 3.78 -21.86
CA ILE A 96 -7.21 4.56 -20.63
C ILE A 96 -6.35 3.76 -19.65
N GLY A 97 -6.72 2.51 -19.40
CA GLY A 97 -5.97 1.62 -18.52
C GLY A 97 -4.71 1.07 -19.17
N ARG A 98 -3.57 1.19 -18.49
CA ARG A 98 -2.31 0.55 -18.86
C ARG A 98 -2.17 -0.78 -18.16
N GLU A 99 -1.81 -1.79 -18.94
CA GLU A 99 -1.50 -3.13 -18.44
C GLU A 99 -0.02 -3.19 -18.03
N VAL A 100 0.24 -3.57 -16.77
CA VAL A 100 1.57 -3.78 -16.23
C VAL A 100 1.56 -5.13 -15.52
N ASN A 101 2.52 -6.00 -15.84
CA ASN A 101 2.61 -7.36 -15.27
C ASN A 101 1.32 -8.19 -15.40
N GLY A 102 0.61 -8.06 -16.53
CA GLY A 102 -0.62 -8.81 -16.84
C GLY A 102 -1.88 -8.32 -16.12
N ALA A 103 -1.84 -7.15 -15.47
CA ALA A 103 -3.01 -6.54 -14.83
C ALA A 103 -3.18 -5.07 -15.25
N ARG A 104 -4.40 -4.70 -15.61
CA ARG A 104 -4.79 -3.30 -15.88
C ARG A 104 -5.11 -2.61 -14.57
N ARG A 105 -4.11 -1.93 -14.00
CA ARG A 105 -4.20 -1.27 -12.68
C ARG A 105 -3.91 0.22 -12.71
N TRP A 106 -3.29 0.71 -13.79
CA TRP A 106 -2.74 2.06 -13.85
C TRP A 106 -3.47 2.90 -14.87
N ILE A 107 -3.86 4.11 -14.47
CA ILE A 107 -4.29 5.17 -15.38
C ILE A 107 -3.11 6.13 -15.52
N THR A 108 -2.51 6.17 -16.70
CA THR A 108 -1.35 7.04 -16.97
C THR A 108 -1.78 8.34 -17.62
N ILE A 109 -1.52 9.46 -16.96
CA ILE A 109 -1.75 10.81 -17.48
C ILE A 109 -0.38 11.47 -17.62
N GLY A 110 0.19 11.42 -18.85
CA GLY A 110 1.55 11.88 -19.10
C GLY A 110 2.58 11.11 -18.26
N PRO A 111 3.45 11.78 -17.47
CA PRO A 111 4.46 11.12 -16.63
C PRO A 111 3.90 10.53 -15.32
N ILE A 112 2.63 10.78 -14.99
CA ILE A 112 2.03 10.39 -13.71
C ILE A 112 1.19 9.13 -13.91
N GLY A 113 1.49 8.09 -13.13
CA GLY A 113 0.66 6.91 -13.00
C GLY A 113 -0.24 7.04 -11.77
N LEU A 114 -1.55 6.92 -11.95
CA LEU A 114 -2.53 6.86 -10.87
C LEU A 114 -3.08 5.45 -10.78
N GLN A 115 -3.07 4.90 -9.57
CA GLN A 115 -3.67 3.60 -9.28
C GLN A 115 -4.99 3.81 -8.53
N PRO A 116 -6.16 3.54 -9.15
CA PRO A 116 -7.45 3.77 -8.50
C PRO A 116 -7.63 3.00 -7.18
N SER A 117 -7.04 1.81 -7.04
CA SER A 117 -7.11 1.05 -5.79
C SER A 117 -6.42 1.75 -4.62
N GLU A 118 -5.40 2.59 -4.86
CA GLU A 118 -4.79 3.43 -3.82
C GLU A 118 -5.78 4.48 -3.31
N LEU A 119 -6.53 5.12 -4.22
CA LEU A 119 -7.57 6.08 -3.83
C LEU A 119 -8.65 5.42 -2.99
N VAL A 120 -9.06 4.19 -3.31
CA VAL A 120 -10.04 3.43 -2.55
C VAL A 120 -9.50 3.09 -1.16
N LYS A 121 -8.23 2.66 -1.06
CA LYS A 121 -7.56 2.33 0.20
C LYS A 121 -7.58 3.50 1.19
N TRP A 122 -7.39 4.72 0.71
CA TRP A 122 -7.43 5.94 1.55
C TRP A 122 -8.83 6.53 1.72
N GLY A 123 -9.66 6.50 0.68
CA GLY A 123 -10.99 7.08 0.68
C GLY A 123 -12.02 6.26 1.46
N MET A 124 -11.93 4.93 1.39
CA MET A 124 -12.92 4.04 2.02
C MET A 124 -13.00 4.20 3.55
N PRO A 125 -11.89 4.27 4.31
CA PRO A 125 -11.93 4.58 5.74
C PRO A 125 -12.68 5.88 6.05
N VAL A 126 -12.50 6.93 5.24
CA VAL A 126 -13.18 8.21 5.42
C VAL A 126 -14.70 8.07 5.22
N VAL A 127 -15.12 7.32 4.18
CA VAL A 127 -16.54 7.05 3.90
C VAL A 127 -17.18 6.24 5.03
N ILE A 128 -16.49 5.21 5.53
CA ILE A 128 -16.98 4.37 6.63
C ILE A 128 -17.07 5.19 7.93
N ALA A 129 -16.03 5.96 8.26
CA ALA A 129 -16.05 6.84 9.42
C ALA A 129 -17.25 7.79 9.38
N TRP A 130 -17.50 8.41 8.22
CA TRP A 130 -18.65 9.30 8.02
C TRP A 130 -19.99 8.59 8.20
N HIS A 131 -20.11 7.36 7.68
CA HIS A 131 -21.30 6.53 7.86
C HIS A 131 -21.52 6.19 9.34
N CYS A 132 -20.47 5.71 10.03
CA CYS A 132 -20.51 5.33 11.43
C CYS A 132 -20.91 6.50 12.33
N CYS A 133 -20.34 7.69 12.13
CA CYS A 133 -20.70 8.88 12.92
C CYS A 133 -22.19 9.26 12.80
N ARG A 134 -22.86 8.93 11.68
CA ARG A 134 -24.28 9.26 11.45
C ARG A 134 -25.24 8.15 11.84
N ARG A 135 -24.78 6.90 11.87
CA ARG A 135 -25.61 5.69 12.05
C ARG A 135 -25.19 4.84 13.24
N ALA A 136 -24.38 5.40 14.16
CA ALA A 136 -23.79 4.68 15.30
C ALA A 136 -24.79 3.83 16.09
N GLY A 137 -25.98 4.37 16.40
CA GLY A 137 -27.00 3.65 17.18
C GLY A 137 -27.57 2.38 16.54
N GLY A 138 -27.35 2.16 15.24
CA GLY A 138 -27.85 0.99 14.51
C GLY A 138 -26.82 -0.12 14.27
N LEU A 139 -25.52 0.14 14.47
CA LEU A 139 -24.42 -0.78 14.08
C LEU A 139 -24.44 -2.12 14.84
N GLY A 140 -25.07 -2.15 16.02
CA GLY A 140 -25.25 -3.36 16.82
C GLY A 140 -26.20 -4.40 16.22
N PHE A 141 -26.96 -4.06 15.17
CA PHE A 141 -27.86 -4.99 14.47
C PHE A 141 -27.17 -5.56 13.22
N PHE A 142 -27.14 -6.88 13.09
CA PHE A 142 -26.47 -7.57 11.97
C PHE A 142 -26.98 -7.10 10.59
N TRP A 143 -28.27 -7.32 10.30
CA TRP A 143 -28.84 -7.02 8.98
C TRP A 143 -29.03 -5.54 8.66
N LYS A 144 -29.31 -4.71 9.67
CA LYS A 144 -29.62 -3.28 9.48
C LYS A 144 -28.41 -2.36 9.65
N GLY A 145 -27.45 -2.78 10.47
CA GLY A 145 -26.31 -1.96 10.87
C GLY A 145 -24.99 -2.42 10.28
N PHE A 146 -24.71 -3.73 10.33
CA PHE A 146 -23.40 -4.26 9.93
C PHE A 146 -23.33 -4.63 8.45
N ILE A 147 -24.32 -5.35 7.93
CA ILE A 147 -24.33 -5.84 6.55
C ILE A 147 -24.38 -4.72 5.50
N PRO A 148 -25.21 -3.66 5.61
CA PRO A 148 -25.28 -2.64 4.57
C PRO A 148 -23.97 -1.88 4.30
N PRO A 149 -23.24 -1.35 5.32
CA PRO A 149 -21.95 -0.72 5.07
C PRO A 149 -20.90 -1.75 4.63
N LEU A 150 -20.98 -3.00 5.12
CA LEU A 150 -20.08 -4.05 4.66
C LEU A 150 -20.26 -4.34 3.17
N LEU A 151 -21.49 -4.58 2.70
CA LEU A 151 -21.78 -4.81 1.28
C LEU A 151 -21.33 -3.65 0.39
N PHE A 152 -21.48 -2.42 0.88
CA PHE A 152 -20.96 -1.24 0.18
C PHE A 152 -19.44 -1.33 0.00
N VAL A 153 -18.70 -1.66 1.07
CA VAL A 153 -17.25 -1.85 1.00
C VAL A 153 -16.90 -3.03 0.10
N SER A 154 -17.56 -4.17 0.28
CA SER A 154 -17.31 -5.39 -0.49
C SER A 154 -17.53 -5.18 -1.99
N ALA A 155 -18.43 -4.29 -2.40
CA ALA A 155 -18.60 -3.93 -3.81
C ALA A 155 -17.35 -3.26 -4.40
N PHE A 156 -16.76 -2.31 -3.68
CA PHE A 156 -15.48 -1.68 -4.09
C PHE A 156 -14.31 -2.65 -3.96
N ALA A 157 -14.25 -3.42 -2.87
CA ALA A 157 -13.22 -4.44 -2.68
C ALA A 157 -13.27 -5.51 -3.78
N GLY A 158 -14.44 -5.91 -4.24
CA GLY A 158 -14.62 -6.83 -5.36
C GLY A 158 -14.06 -6.28 -6.68
N LEU A 159 -14.32 -5.01 -6.99
CA LEU A 159 -13.72 -4.34 -8.14
C LEU A 159 -12.19 -4.25 -8.02
N VAL A 160 -11.69 -3.95 -6.82
CA VAL A 160 -10.25 -3.94 -6.54
C VAL A 160 -9.65 -5.35 -6.64
N ALA A 161 -10.36 -6.41 -6.25
CA ALA A 161 -9.87 -7.78 -6.25
C ALA A 161 -9.59 -8.32 -7.67
N LEU A 162 -10.28 -7.77 -8.69
CA LEU A 162 -9.98 -8.03 -10.10
C LEU A 162 -8.57 -7.59 -10.48
N GLN A 163 -8.05 -6.58 -9.79
CA GLN A 163 -6.73 -6.02 -10.00
C GLN A 163 -5.75 -6.62 -9.01
N ASP A 164 -5.99 -6.41 -7.71
CA ASP A 164 -5.11 -6.75 -6.60
C ASP A 164 -5.89 -7.32 -5.40
N LEU A 165 -5.75 -8.63 -5.19
CA LEU A 165 -6.45 -9.34 -4.10
C LEU A 165 -6.01 -8.84 -2.72
N GLY A 166 -4.71 -8.56 -2.54
CA GLY A 166 -4.17 -8.14 -1.24
C GLY A 166 -4.77 -6.80 -0.81
N THR A 167 -4.89 -5.86 -1.74
CA THR A 167 -5.49 -4.55 -1.49
C THR A 167 -6.99 -4.67 -1.17
N ALA A 168 -7.71 -5.54 -1.88
CA ALA A 168 -9.13 -5.79 -1.61
C ALA A 168 -9.35 -6.35 -0.18
N VAL A 169 -8.56 -7.37 0.20
CA VAL A 169 -8.61 -7.96 1.55
C VAL A 169 -8.27 -6.92 2.61
N LEU A 170 -7.25 -6.08 2.38
CA LEU A 170 -6.87 -5.00 3.30
C LEU A 170 -8.03 -4.02 3.54
N ILE A 171 -8.69 -3.56 2.45
CA ILE A 171 -9.83 -2.63 2.54
C ILE A 171 -10.96 -3.27 3.37
N GLU A 172 -11.26 -4.54 3.14
CA GLU A 172 -12.32 -5.26 3.85
C GLU A 172 -12.00 -5.42 5.34
N VAL A 173 -10.76 -5.81 5.68
CA VAL A 173 -10.31 -5.97 7.07
C VAL A 173 -10.34 -4.64 7.81
N VAL A 174 -9.86 -3.56 7.20
CA VAL A 174 -9.90 -2.22 7.78
C VAL A 174 -11.34 -1.77 8.01
N ALA A 175 -12.23 -2.01 7.04
CA ALA A 175 -13.64 -1.68 7.16
C ALA A 175 -14.31 -2.41 8.33
N ILE A 176 -14.11 -3.72 8.45
CA ILE A 176 -14.64 -4.53 9.55
C ILE A 176 -14.11 -4.02 10.90
N ALA A 177 -12.81 -3.74 11.00
CA ALA A 177 -12.21 -3.20 12.21
C ALA A 177 -12.84 -1.85 12.62
N MET A 178 -13.07 -0.97 11.65
CA MET A 178 -13.74 0.32 11.89
C MET A 178 -15.20 0.17 12.30
N LEU A 179 -15.94 -0.76 11.70
CA LEU A 179 -17.33 -1.05 12.10
C LEU A 179 -17.41 -1.56 13.53
N ILE A 180 -16.49 -2.45 13.93
CA ILE A 180 -16.39 -2.96 15.30
C ILE A 180 -16.04 -1.82 16.26
N ALA A 181 -15.03 -1.00 15.92
CA ALA A 181 -14.65 0.16 16.73
C ALA A 181 -15.79 1.18 16.90
N ALA A 182 -16.67 1.29 15.90
CA ALA A 182 -17.84 2.16 15.94
C ALA A 182 -19.05 1.57 16.71
N GLY A 183 -18.96 0.33 17.20
CA GLY A 183 -19.99 -0.31 18.03
C GLY A 183 -20.69 -1.52 17.40
N ALA A 184 -20.24 -2.01 16.23
CA ALA A 184 -20.71 -3.30 15.73
C ALA A 184 -20.19 -4.45 16.60
N ARG A 185 -21.00 -5.51 16.75
CA ARG A 185 -20.62 -6.68 17.57
C ARG A 185 -19.54 -7.50 16.86
N PHE A 186 -18.46 -7.84 17.56
CA PHE A 186 -17.38 -8.68 17.03
C PHE A 186 -17.89 -10.02 16.43
N TRP A 187 -18.92 -10.61 17.03
CA TRP A 187 -19.55 -11.84 16.54
C TRP A 187 -20.10 -11.73 15.11
N HIS A 188 -20.49 -10.54 14.66
CA HIS A 188 -20.94 -10.33 13.28
C HIS A 188 -19.82 -10.58 12.28
N ALA A 189 -18.60 -10.15 12.59
CA ALA A 189 -17.43 -10.40 11.76
C ALA A 189 -17.02 -11.87 11.79
N LEU A 190 -17.05 -12.50 12.98
CA LEU A 190 -16.70 -13.91 13.11
C LEU A 190 -17.64 -14.82 12.31
N LEU A 191 -18.93 -14.49 12.25
CA LEU A 191 -19.91 -15.24 11.46
C LEU A 191 -19.60 -15.26 9.95
N LEU A 192 -19.00 -14.19 9.43
CA LEU A 192 -18.66 -14.07 8.00
C LEU A 192 -17.27 -14.63 7.66
N LEU A 193 -16.44 -14.89 8.67
CA LEU A 193 -15.06 -15.35 8.49
C LEU A 193 -14.96 -16.63 7.63
N PRO A 194 -15.79 -17.68 7.83
CA PRO A 194 -15.70 -18.88 7.00
C PRO A 194 -15.97 -18.61 5.51
N ALA A 195 -16.97 -17.78 5.21
CA ALA A 195 -17.30 -17.39 3.83
C ALA A 195 -16.18 -16.55 3.20
N ALA A 196 -15.60 -15.62 3.95
CA ALA A 196 -14.47 -14.82 3.51
C ALA A 196 -13.23 -15.69 3.23
N CYS A 197 -12.89 -16.63 4.13
CA CYS A 197 -11.79 -17.56 3.94
C CYS A 197 -12.01 -18.46 2.71
N ALA A 198 -13.23 -18.97 2.50
CA ALA A 198 -13.57 -19.76 1.32
C ALA A 198 -13.42 -18.96 0.02
N ALA A 199 -13.91 -17.71 -0.01
CA ALA A 199 -13.80 -16.84 -1.17
C ALA A 199 -12.33 -16.51 -1.50
N VAL A 200 -11.53 -16.13 -0.50
CA VAL A 200 -10.09 -15.85 -0.68
C VAL A 200 -9.34 -17.11 -1.11
N GLY A 201 -9.62 -18.26 -0.49
CA GLY A 201 -9.03 -19.54 -0.86
C GLY A 201 -9.30 -19.92 -2.32
N ALA A 202 -10.55 -19.79 -2.77
CA ALA A 202 -10.93 -20.02 -4.16
C ALA A 202 -10.20 -19.07 -5.13
N LEU A 203 -10.08 -17.79 -4.78
CA LEU A 203 -9.35 -16.80 -5.57
C LEU A 203 -7.84 -17.05 -5.61
N ILE A 204 -7.26 -17.68 -4.59
CA ILE A 204 -5.85 -18.07 -4.59
C ILE A 204 -5.65 -19.27 -5.53
N ILE A 205 -6.45 -20.33 -5.37
CA ILE A 205 -6.29 -21.60 -6.10
C ILE A 205 -6.51 -21.43 -7.61
N THR A 206 -7.40 -20.52 -8.01
CA THR A 206 -7.69 -20.22 -9.43
C THR A 206 -6.56 -19.46 -10.14
N SER A 207 -5.57 -18.94 -9.42
CA SER A 207 -4.45 -18.19 -10.00
C SER A 207 -3.13 -18.94 -9.79
N PRO A 208 -2.53 -19.54 -10.84
CA PRO A 208 -1.24 -20.21 -10.74
C PRO A 208 -0.15 -19.30 -10.16
N TYR A 209 -0.18 -18.02 -10.50
CA TYR A 209 0.74 -17.01 -9.95
C TYR A 209 0.65 -16.90 -8.41
N ARG A 210 -0.56 -16.85 -7.85
CA ARG A 210 -0.77 -16.72 -6.39
C ARG A 210 -0.31 -17.98 -5.65
N VAL A 211 -0.66 -19.15 -6.19
CA VAL A 211 -0.20 -20.44 -5.66
C VAL A 211 1.33 -20.52 -5.67
N ASN A 212 1.96 -20.12 -6.79
CA ASN A 212 3.42 -20.13 -6.91
C ASN A 212 4.12 -19.22 -5.89
N ARG A 213 3.55 -18.04 -5.55
CA ARG A 213 4.11 -17.19 -4.48
C ARG A 213 4.06 -17.87 -3.11
N ILE A 214 2.98 -18.58 -2.80
CA ILE A 214 2.84 -19.30 -1.52
C ILE A 214 3.84 -20.45 -1.45
N LEU A 215 3.96 -21.24 -2.53
CA LEU A 215 4.92 -22.34 -2.59
C LEU A 215 6.37 -21.83 -2.51
N ALA A 216 6.70 -20.76 -3.22
CA ALA A 216 8.03 -20.14 -3.14
C ALA A 216 8.33 -19.58 -1.74
N TYR A 217 7.32 -19.11 -1.00
CA TYR A 217 7.48 -18.69 0.38
C TYR A 217 7.73 -19.88 1.33
N MET A 218 7.04 -21.00 1.11
CA MET A 218 7.21 -22.21 1.94
C MET A 218 8.54 -22.91 1.72
N ASP A 219 8.96 -23.04 0.46
CA ASP A 219 10.26 -23.60 0.08
C ASP A 219 10.82 -22.83 -1.13
N PRO A 220 11.59 -21.75 -0.90
CA PRO A 220 12.20 -20.98 -1.97
C PRO A 220 13.31 -21.76 -2.69
N PHE A 221 13.92 -22.76 -2.05
CA PHE A 221 15.05 -23.51 -2.62
C PHE A 221 14.61 -24.61 -3.58
N ALA A 222 13.35 -25.05 -3.50
CA ALA A 222 12.77 -26.00 -4.46
C ALA A 222 12.87 -25.51 -5.92
N ASP A 223 12.84 -24.20 -6.15
CA ASP A 223 13.05 -23.58 -7.46
C ASP A 223 13.85 -22.27 -7.29
N ALA A 224 15.15 -22.42 -7.01
CA ALA A 224 16.03 -21.31 -6.66
C ALA A 224 16.29 -20.32 -7.80
N GLN A 225 16.16 -20.75 -9.06
CA GLN A 225 16.39 -19.91 -10.24
C GLN A 225 15.10 -19.32 -10.82
N GLY A 226 13.94 -19.91 -10.51
CA GLY A 226 12.64 -19.42 -10.93
C GLY A 226 11.89 -18.75 -9.78
N LYS A 227 10.89 -19.45 -9.24
CA LYS A 227 9.89 -18.88 -8.33
C LYS A 227 10.49 -18.38 -7.00
N GLY A 228 11.52 -19.05 -6.50
CA GLY A 228 12.18 -18.70 -5.23
C GLY A 228 13.28 -17.65 -5.36
N TYR A 229 13.68 -17.30 -6.59
CA TYR A 229 14.84 -16.44 -6.85
C TYR A 229 14.78 -15.10 -6.12
N HIS A 230 13.64 -14.39 -6.20
CA HIS A 230 13.48 -13.10 -5.52
C HIS A 230 13.63 -13.21 -4.00
N ILE A 231 13.08 -14.26 -3.39
CA ILE A 231 13.16 -14.49 -1.94
C ILE A 231 14.61 -14.77 -1.55
N ILE A 232 15.28 -15.66 -2.27
CA ILE A 232 16.69 -16.01 -2.01
C ILE A 232 17.59 -14.77 -2.14
N GLN A 233 17.44 -13.97 -3.19
CA GLN A 233 18.24 -12.77 -3.38
C GLN A 233 17.93 -11.70 -2.32
N SER A 234 16.69 -11.60 -1.86
CA SER A 234 16.34 -10.71 -0.75
C SER A 234 17.01 -11.14 0.57
N MET A 235 17.07 -12.45 0.84
CA MET A 235 17.81 -12.99 1.98
C MET A 235 19.31 -12.74 1.84
N ALA A 236 19.87 -12.94 0.64
CA ALA A 236 21.27 -12.65 0.34
C ALA A 236 21.61 -11.17 0.57
N ALA A 237 20.75 -10.24 0.15
CA ALA A 237 20.92 -8.80 0.41
C ALA A 237 20.99 -8.48 1.91
N ILE A 238 20.06 -9.03 2.69
CA ILE A 238 20.01 -8.84 4.14
C ILE A 238 21.29 -9.39 4.80
N THR A 239 21.70 -10.61 4.45
CA THR A 239 22.93 -11.21 5.00
C THR A 239 24.19 -10.48 4.56
N GLY A 240 24.19 -9.91 3.35
CA GLY A 240 25.31 -9.17 2.79
C GLY A 240 25.61 -7.85 3.49
N GLY A 241 24.62 -7.22 4.13
CA GLY A 241 24.86 -5.95 4.84
C GLY A 241 25.67 -6.09 6.12
N GLY A 242 25.56 -7.22 6.83
CA GLY A 242 26.21 -7.41 8.12
C GLY A 242 25.82 -6.35 9.17
N LEU A 243 26.68 -6.14 10.17
CA LEU A 243 26.48 -5.14 11.22
C LEU A 243 26.56 -3.69 10.70
N PRO A 244 27.64 -3.27 10.00
CA PRO A 244 27.82 -1.87 9.61
C PRO A 244 27.10 -1.48 8.31
N GLY A 245 26.62 -2.44 7.52
CA GLY A 245 26.16 -2.19 6.15
C GLY A 245 27.32 -2.09 5.15
N ARG A 246 27.00 -2.12 3.86
CA ARG A 246 27.96 -1.88 2.77
C ARG A 246 28.23 -0.39 2.50
N GLY A 247 27.47 0.50 3.14
CA GLY A 247 27.46 1.94 2.89
C GLY A 247 26.40 2.33 1.85
N LEU A 248 25.83 3.52 2.04
CA LEU A 248 24.78 4.06 1.18
C LEU A 248 25.27 4.13 -0.28
N GLY A 249 24.46 3.61 -1.20
CA GLY A 249 24.82 3.59 -2.62
C GLY A 249 25.66 2.39 -3.05
N ASN A 250 26.20 1.61 -2.12
CA ASN A 250 27.12 0.49 -2.41
C ASN A 250 26.46 -0.91 -2.36
N GLY A 251 25.13 -0.98 -2.33
CA GLY A 251 24.41 -2.26 -2.42
C GLY A 251 24.72 -2.97 -3.75
N VAL A 252 25.01 -4.26 -3.70
CA VAL A 252 25.32 -5.06 -4.89
C VAL A 252 24.04 -5.60 -5.51
N GLN A 253 23.06 -5.97 -4.68
CA GLN A 253 21.86 -6.67 -5.14
C GLN A 253 20.96 -5.81 -6.04
N LYS A 254 21.01 -4.48 -5.88
CA LYS A 254 20.28 -3.53 -6.73
C LYS A 254 20.75 -3.47 -8.18
N PHE A 255 21.94 -3.98 -8.53
CA PHE A 255 22.47 -3.96 -9.90
C PHE A 255 21.95 -5.10 -10.79
N GLY A 256 20.70 -5.51 -10.58
CA GLY A 256 20.02 -6.52 -11.40
C GLY A 256 20.02 -7.93 -10.82
N TYR A 257 20.65 -8.17 -9.66
CA TYR A 257 20.57 -9.47 -8.99
C TYR A 257 19.23 -9.65 -8.28
N LEU A 258 18.72 -8.62 -7.61
CA LEU A 258 17.40 -8.62 -6.98
C LEU A 258 16.42 -7.84 -7.85
N PRO A 259 15.49 -8.51 -8.56
CA PRO A 259 14.49 -7.81 -9.32
C PRO A 259 13.48 -7.16 -8.36
N GLU A 260 12.90 -6.03 -8.76
CA GLU A 260 11.97 -5.24 -7.91
C GLU A 260 12.63 -4.72 -6.61
N ALA A 261 13.94 -4.47 -6.62
CA ALA A 261 14.69 -3.90 -5.49
C ALA A 261 14.21 -2.51 -5.06
N THR A 262 13.60 -1.73 -5.96
CA THR A 262 13.07 -0.38 -5.69
C THR A 262 11.65 -0.39 -5.13
N THR A 263 10.94 -1.51 -5.24
CA THR A 263 9.52 -1.67 -4.91
C THR A 263 9.35 -2.69 -3.80
N ASP A 264 9.14 -3.96 -4.13
CA ASP A 264 8.76 -5.03 -3.21
C ASP A 264 9.88 -5.42 -2.24
N PHE A 265 11.14 -5.16 -2.60
CA PHE A 265 12.31 -5.59 -1.81
C PHE A 265 13.19 -4.44 -1.28
N ILE A 266 12.64 -3.22 -1.18
CA ILE A 266 13.42 -2.06 -0.72
C ILE A 266 14.01 -2.25 0.68
N TYR A 267 13.30 -2.95 1.58
CA TYR A 267 13.79 -3.23 2.93
C TYR A 267 15.04 -4.12 2.92
N ALA A 268 15.15 -5.03 1.96
CA ALA A 268 16.34 -5.87 1.82
C ALA A 268 17.57 -5.02 1.41
N ILE A 269 17.36 -4.01 0.56
CA ILE A 269 18.41 -3.03 0.19
C ILE A 269 18.78 -2.13 1.38
N VAL A 270 17.81 -1.72 2.21
CA VAL A 270 18.09 -1.01 3.47
C VAL A 270 19.02 -1.82 4.35
N CYS A 271 18.73 -3.11 4.53
CA CYS A 271 19.58 -4.00 5.31
C CYS A 271 20.97 -4.17 4.68
N GLU A 272 21.06 -4.25 3.36
CA GLU A 272 22.35 -4.39 2.65
C GLU A 272 23.23 -3.14 2.80
N GLU A 273 22.67 -1.95 2.60
CA GLU A 273 23.44 -0.70 2.57
C GLU A 273 23.70 -0.13 3.97
N LEU A 274 22.71 -0.17 4.86
CA LEU A 274 22.77 0.43 6.20
C LEU A 274 23.00 -0.58 7.32
N GLY A 275 23.02 -1.88 7.00
CA GLY A 275 23.24 -2.96 7.96
C GLY A 275 22.11 -3.09 8.98
N ILE A 276 22.42 -3.76 10.08
CA ILE A 276 21.48 -3.98 11.19
C ILE A 276 21.02 -2.65 11.81
N GLY A 277 21.88 -1.63 11.86
CA GLY A 277 21.53 -0.31 12.39
C GLY A 277 20.39 0.36 11.61
N GLY A 278 20.47 0.34 10.27
CA GLY A 278 19.38 0.84 9.43
C GLY A 278 18.11 -0.01 9.51
N ALA A 279 18.27 -1.34 9.58
CA ALA A 279 17.15 -2.26 9.72
C ALA A 279 16.34 -2.00 11.01
N ILE A 280 17.03 -1.82 12.15
CA ILE A 280 16.40 -1.49 13.44
C ILE A 280 15.82 -0.07 13.40
N GLY A 281 16.55 0.89 12.84
CA GLY A 281 16.09 2.29 12.77
C GLY A 281 14.80 2.48 11.96
N VAL A 282 14.53 1.61 10.98
CA VAL A 282 13.26 1.62 10.23
C VAL A 282 12.12 0.93 11.00
N LEU A 283 12.43 -0.04 11.86
CA LEU A 283 11.44 -0.81 12.63
C LEU A 283 11.05 -0.15 13.96
N ALA A 284 11.95 0.66 14.55
CA ALA A 284 11.79 1.32 15.85
C ALA A 284 10.93 2.59 15.79
#